data_AF-A0A9P6L5D9-F1
#
_entry.id   AF-A0A9P6L5D9-F1
#
_cell.length_a   1.000
_cell.length_b   1.000
_cell.length_c   1.000
_cell.angle_alpha   90.00
_cell.angle_beta   90.00
_cell.angle_gamma   90.00
#
_symmetry.space_group_name_H-M   'P 1'
#
loop_
_entity.id
_entity.type
_entity.pdbx_description
1 polymer ?
#
loop_
_entity_poly.entity_id
_entity_poly.type
_entity_poly.pdbx_seq_one_letter_code
_entity_poly.pdbx_strand_id
1 'polypeptide(L)'
;MDILSLIPTHLTSQKDRFYASSVCRHWRRTLQHGPLWTQLLLRKGEDYVSTLLQRGKGSALDIITHCDAPAGAVMLVSPRAQQIRHLGFTLNSWLDIIMFSQFDSGQLPLLRILEITALETPNSQSRHNPLASTSISLFGGSIDTEKFFLSSRRLHFLRHFVFPNLTTFVLSSYPEVEWSASCLLNFLKSSPKLWTVEVNISAKIELGGFRRERLSSFPMSRHSPCA
;
A
#
# COMPACT_ATOMS: atom_id res chain seq x y z
N MET A 1 31.84 -14.30 16.83
CA MET A 1 30.53 -13.62 16.79
C MET A 1 29.96 -13.64 18.19
N ASP A 2 29.54 -12.49 18.72
CA ASP A 2 28.88 -12.39 20.04
C ASP A 2 27.38 -12.67 19.90
N ILE A 3 26.89 -13.73 20.53
CA ILE A 3 25.49 -14.18 20.45
C ILE A 3 24.53 -13.06 20.90
N LEU A 4 24.95 -12.21 21.84
CA LEU A 4 24.11 -11.12 22.37
C LEU A 4 23.82 -10.02 21.33
N SER A 5 24.60 -9.96 20.25
CA SER A 5 24.38 -9.02 19.15
C SER A 5 23.38 -9.52 18.09
N LEU A 6 23.09 -10.82 18.05
CA LEU A 6 22.13 -11.41 17.12
C LEU A 6 20.69 -11.31 17.65
N ILE A 7 20.49 -11.36 18.97
CA ILE A 7 19.17 -11.34 19.60
C ILE A 7 18.33 -10.13 19.12
N PRO A 8 18.85 -8.89 19.10
CA PRO A 8 18.04 -7.74 18.70
C PRO A 8 17.67 -7.74 17.22
N THR A 9 18.47 -8.38 16.35
CA THR A 9 18.17 -8.49 14.91
C THR A 9 17.06 -9.47 14.60
N HIS A 10 16.81 -10.44 15.49
CA HIS A 10 15.73 -11.42 15.35
C HIS A 10 14.41 -10.97 15.99
N LEU A 11 14.39 -9.82 16.67
CA LEU A 11 13.14 -9.24 17.18
C LEU A 11 12.28 -8.82 15.98
N THR A 12 11.10 -9.41 15.83
CA THR A 12 10.15 -9.09 14.76
C THR A 12 9.31 -7.86 15.08
N SER A 13 9.03 -7.63 16.37
CA SER A 13 8.25 -6.49 16.87
C SER A 13 9.10 -5.23 17.00
N GLN A 14 8.62 -4.14 16.41
CA GLN A 14 9.24 -2.83 16.52
C GLN A 14 9.23 -2.31 17.96
N LYS A 15 8.19 -2.62 18.74
CA LYS A 15 8.10 -2.28 20.17
C LYS A 15 9.24 -2.94 20.97
N ASP A 16 9.53 -4.20 20.66
CA ASP A 16 10.56 -4.97 21.36
C ASP A 16 11.95 -4.44 21.01
N ARG A 17 12.18 -4.05 19.75
CA ARG A 17 13.40 -3.34 19.33
C ARG A 17 13.57 -2.03 20.08
N PHE A 18 12.51 -1.25 20.26
CA PHE A 18 12.58 -0.02 21.07
C PHE A 18 12.96 -0.33 22.53
N TYR A 19 12.31 -1.31 23.15
CA TYR A 19 12.62 -1.72 24.52
C TYR A 19 14.08 -2.18 24.65
N ALA A 20 14.54 -3.08 23.77
CA ALA A 20 15.91 -3.56 23.74
C ALA A 20 16.94 -2.42 23.55
N SER A 21 16.62 -1.39 22.76
CA SER A 21 17.48 -0.20 22.59
C SER A 21 17.63 0.66 23.85
N SER A 22 16.75 0.45 24.83
CA SER A 22 16.76 1.14 26.13
C SER A 22 17.44 0.35 27.23
N VAL A 23 17.57 -0.98 27.11
CA VAL A 23 18.14 -1.85 28.16
C VAL A 23 19.62 -1.56 28.42
N CYS A 24 20.46 -1.52 27.37
CA CYS A 24 21.88 -1.27 27.53
C CYS A 24 22.52 -0.58 26.32
N ARG A 25 23.68 0.05 26.53
CA ARG A 25 24.42 0.77 25.47
C ARG A 25 24.87 -0.15 24.34
N HIS A 26 25.21 -1.40 24.66
CA HIS A 26 25.63 -2.39 23.67
C HIS A 26 24.50 -2.65 22.65
N TRP A 27 23.30 -3.04 23.11
CA TRP A 27 22.15 -3.28 22.23
C TRP A 27 21.68 -2.03 21.50
N ARG A 28 21.77 -0.86 22.13
CA ARG A 28 21.48 0.40 21.44
C ARG A 28 22.35 0.58 20.21
N ARG A 29 23.66 0.29 20.29
CA ARG A 29 24.59 0.38 19.15
C ARG A 29 24.30 -0.67 18.10
N THR A 30 24.08 -1.93 18.51
CA THR A 30 23.73 -3.02 17.59
C THR A 30 22.44 -2.74 16.81
N LEU A 31 21.47 -2.11 17.48
CA LEU A 31 20.21 -1.69 16.89
C LEU A 31 20.30 -0.40 16.08
N GLN A 32 21.46 0.23 15.87
CA GLN A 32 21.55 1.36 14.92
C GLN A 32 21.51 0.93 13.44
N HIS A 33 21.37 -0.37 13.18
CA HIS A 33 21.24 -0.90 11.83
C HIS A 33 19.94 -0.42 11.18
N GLY A 34 20.07 0.49 10.20
CA GLY A 34 18.95 1.16 9.53
C GLY A 34 17.83 0.23 9.03
N PRO A 35 18.15 -0.92 8.41
CA PRO A 35 17.16 -1.91 7.97
C PRO A 35 16.19 -2.43 9.05
N LEU A 36 16.51 -2.28 10.35
CA LEU A 36 15.62 -2.67 11.44
C LEU A 36 14.52 -1.63 11.75
N TRP A 37 14.57 -0.45 11.14
CA TRP A 37 13.68 0.68 11.42
C TRP A 37 12.91 1.16 10.19
N THR A 38 12.82 0.31 9.17
CA THR A 38 12.27 0.64 7.86
C THR A 38 10.74 0.69 7.84
N GLN A 39 10.06 0.05 8.79
CA GLN A 39 8.61 0.06 8.86
C GLN A 39 8.10 1.28 9.62
N LEU A 40 7.32 2.14 8.95
CA LEU A 40 6.72 3.35 9.51
C LEU A 40 5.20 3.25 9.48
N LEU A 41 4.59 3.48 10.65
CA LEU A 41 3.14 3.60 10.83
C LEU A 41 2.80 5.06 11.10
N LEU A 42 2.26 5.79 10.12
CA LEU A 42 2.11 7.24 10.23
C LEU A 42 1.11 7.69 11.31
N ARG A 43 0.10 6.86 11.60
CA ARG A 43 -0.87 7.10 12.70
C ARG A 43 -0.25 7.18 14.10
N LYS A 44 1.01 6.77 14.27
CA LYS A 44 1.72 6.85 15.56
C LYS A 44 2.24 8.26 15.88
N GLY A 45 2.11 9.22 14.95
CA GLY A 45 2.45 10.61 15.17
C GLY A 45 3.85 11.01 14.69
N GLU A 46 4.11 12.31 14.71
CA GLU A 46 5.31 12.93 14.13
C GLU A 46 6.60 12.52 14.83
N ASP A 47 6.63 12.54 16.17
CA ASP A 47 7.81 12.16 16.95
C ASP A 47 8.26 10.73 16.66
N TYR A 48 7.29 9.83 16.53
CA TYR A 48 7.53 8.43 16.18
C TYR A 48 8.14 8.31 14.79
N VAL A 49 7.51 8.95 13.80
CA VAL A 49 7.96 8.91 12.39
C VAL A 49 9.35 9.53 12.26
N SER A 50 9.56 10.72 12.84
CA SER A 50 10.84 11.42 12.85
C SER A 50 11.95 10.56 13.45
N THR A 51 11.71 9.95 14.62
CA THR A 51 12.67 9.05 15.27
C THR A 51 13.06 7.87 14.39
N LEU A 52 12.09 7.24 13.73
CA LEU A 52 12.35 6.10 12.85
C LEU A 52 13.07 6.51 11.57
N LEU A 53 12.70 7.62 10.95
CA LEU A 53 13.39 8.14 9.76
C LEU A 53 14.86 8.47 10.06
N GLN A 54 15.15 8.99 11.26
CA GLN A 54 16.53 9.21 11.70
C GLN A 54 17.30 7.89 11.87
N ARG A 55 16.68 6.88 12.48
CA ARG A 55 17.30 5.56 12.70
C ARG A 55 17.45 4.73 11.43
N GLY A 56 16.49 4.82 10.51
CA GLY A 56 16.44 4.13 9.22
C GLY A 56 17.13 4.87 8.08
N LYS A 57 17.94 5.90 8.38
CA LYS A 57 18.56 6.76 7.35
C LYS A 57 19.32 5.93 6.31
N GLY A 58 18.97 6.12 5.04
CA GLY A 58 19.63 5.45 3.91
C GLY A 58 19.12 4.03 3.65
N SER A 59 18.14 3.55 4.39
CA SER A 59 17.49 2.25 4.16
C SER A 59 16.20 2.43 3.36
N ALA A 60 15.80 1.38 2.64
CA ALA A 60 14.49 1.33 1.99
C ALA A 60 13.36 1.35 3.02
N LEU A 61 12.29 2.09 2.76
CA LEU A 61 11.20 2.35 3.70
C LEU A 61 9.93 1.59 3.31
N ASP A 62 9.26 1.06 4.33
CA ASP A 62 7.94 0.44 4.24
C ASP A 62 6.97 1.29 5.04
N ILE A 63 6.06 1.97 4.35
CA ILE A 63 5.22 3.02 4.93
C ILE A 63 3.78 2.59 4.88
N ILE A 64 3.12 2.59 6.04
CA ILE A 64 1.70 2.34 6.16
C ILE A 64 1.04 3.58 6.72
N THR A 65 0.21 4.21 5.91
CA THR A 65 -0.65 5.32 6.30
C THR A 65 -2.07 4.84 6.58
N HIS A 66 -2.77 5.58 7.43
CA HIS A 66 -4.12 5.28 7.87
C HIS A 66 -4.94 6.59 7.82
N CYS A 67 -6.28 6.54 7.86
CA CYS A 67 -7.09 7.76 7.77
C CYS A 67 -6.87 8.79 8.88
N ASP A 68 -6.40 8.33 10.04
CA ASP A 68 -6.10 9.14 11.22
C ASP A 68 -4.63 9.58 11.28
N ALA A 69 -3.86 9.38 10.19
CA ALA A 69 -2.47 9.84 10.14
C ALA A 69 -2.39 11.38 10.17
N PRO A 70 -1.63 11.98 11.12
CA PRO A 70 -1.44 13.43 11.15
C PRO A 70 -0.77 13.94 9.88
N ALA A 71 -1.19 15.11 9.38
CA ALA A 71 -0.62 15.72 8.17
C ALA A 71 0.90 15.95 8.29
N GLY A 72 1.39 16.36 9.46
CA GLY A 72 2.83 16.54 9.68
C GLY A 72 3.62 15.23 9.57
N ALA A 73 3.04 14.10 9.97
CA ALA A 73 3.67 12.79 9.82
C ALA A 73 3.82 12.39 8.33
N VAL A 74 2.85 12.76 7.49
CA VAL A 74 2.92 12.59 6.03
C VAL A 74 4.00 13.49 5.42
N MET A 75 4.07 14.75 5.85
CA MET A 75 5.09 15.69 5.37
C MET A 75 6.52 15.24 5.69
N LEU A 76 6.75 14.60 6.84
CA LEU A 76 8.08 14.08 7.20
C LEU A 76 8.60 13.00 6.23
N VAL A 77 7.70 12.28 5.56
CA VAL A 77 8.02 11.20 4.63
C VAL A 77 8.32 11.72 3.22
N SER A 78 7.71 12.83 2.82
CA SER A 78 7.83 13.42 1.48
C SER A 78 9.29 13.52 0.99
N PRO A 79 10.25 14.08 1.78
CA PRO A 79 11.65 14.17 1.36
C PRO A 79 12.38 12.82 1.21
N ARG A 80 11.75 11.72 1.62
CA ARG A 80 12.30 10.35 1.60
C ARG A 80 11.64 9.48 0.55
N ALA A 81 10.86 10.06 -0.36
CA ALA A 81 10.07 9.30 -1.32
C ALA A 81 10.89 8.33 -2.19
N GLN A 82 12.13 8.70 -2.55
CA GLN A 82 13.06 7.84 -3.29
C GLN A 82 13.46 6.57 -2.53
N GLN A 83 13.27 6.52 -1.21
CA GLN A 83 13.58 5.36 -0.37
C GLN A 83 12.37 4.45 -0.19
N ILE A 84 11.16 4.88 -0.56
CA ILE A 84 9.93 4.12 -0.33
C ILE A 84 9.91 2.90 -1.26
N ARG A 85 9.89 1.72 -0.63
CA ARG A 85 9.82 0.42 -1.30
C ARG A 85 8.45 -0.22 -1.17
N HIS A 86 7.78 -0.02 -0.04
CA HIS A 86 6.41 -0.44 0.18
C HIS A 86 5.59 0.75 0.67
N LEU A 87 4.45 0.98 0.03
CA LEU A 87 3.49 2.01 0.44
C LEU A 87 2.10 1.38 0.60
N GLY A 88 1.53 1.49 1.80
CA GLY A 88 0.21 1.00 2.13
C GLY A 88 -0.71 2.12 2.63
N PHE A 89 -1.91 2.21 2.06
CA PHE A 89 -3.00 3.09 2.50
C PHE A 89 -4.09 2.25 3.12
N THR A 90 -4.41 2.48 4.39
CA THR A 90 -5.39 1.69 5.13
C THR A 90 -6.54 2.57 5.59
N LEU A 91 -7.73 2.32 5.06
CA LEU A 91 -8.93 3.11 5.34
C LEU A 91 -8.81 4.59 4.96
N ASN A 92 -7.88 4.96 4.07
CA ASN A 92 -7.77 6.34 3.58
C ASN A 92 -8.87 6.66 2.57
N SER A 93 -9.31 7.91 2.51
CA SER A 93 -10.20 8.34 1.42
C SER A 93 -9.42 8.39 0.10
N TRP A 94 -10.12 8.26 -1.03
CA TRP A 94 -9.49 8.45 -2.34
C TRP A 94 -8.85 9.84 -2.48
N LEU A 95 -9.45 10.87 -1.87
CA LEU A 95 -8.88 12.22 -1.87
C LEU A 95 -7.50 12.23 -1.20
N ASP A 96 -7.35 11.59 -0.04
CA ASP A 96 -6.07 11.53 0.68
C ASP A 96 -5.00 10.78 -0.11
N ILE A 97 -5.37 9.67 -0.75
CA ILE A 97 -4.47 8.88 -1.61
C ILE A 97 -3.98 9.73 -2.78
N ILE A 98 -4.90 10.48 -3.41
CA ILE A 98 -4.60 11.34 -4.55
C ILE A 98 -3.72 12.50 -4.13
N MET A 99 -4.07 13.18 -3.04
CA MET A 99 -3.26 14.24 -2.46
C MET A 99 -1.86 13.72 -2.17
N PHE A 100 -1.69 12.56 -1.53
CA PHE A 100 -0.38 11.97 -1.28
C PHE A 100 0.41 11.71 -2.59
N SER A 101 -0.27 11.19 -3.62
CA SER A 101 0.36 10.89 -4.91
C SER A 101 0.78 12.15 -5.68
N GLN A 102 0.10 13.28 -5.44
CA GLN A 102 0.35 14.55 -6.13
C GLN A 102 1.31 15.45 -5.36
N PHE A 103 1.25 15.43 -4.03
CA PHE A 103 1.81 16.51 -3.24
C PHE A 103 3.32 16.56 -3.29
N ASP A 104 4.02 15.42 -3.38
CA ASP A 104 5.46 15.50 -3.07
C ASP A 104 6.26 14.20 -3.20
N SER A 105 5.66 13.09 -3.63
CA SER A 105 6.41 11.82 -3.66
C SER A 105 7.47 11.75 -4.78
N GLY A 106 7.57 12.79 -5.63
CA GLY A 106 8.43 12.76 -6.80
C GLY A 106 8.21 11.48 -7.62
N GLN A 107 9.26 11.01 -8.29
CA GLN A 107 9.26 9.61 -8.74
C GLN A 107 9.47 8.73 -7.51
N LEU A 108 8.72 7.63 -7.42
CA LEU A 108 8.92 6.56 -6.44
C LEU A 108 9.68 5.38 -7.09
N PRO A 109 10.97 5.55 -7.45
CA PRO A 109 11.70 4.57 -8.27
C PRO A 109 11.92 3.24 -7.55
N LEU A 110 11.89 3.22 -6.21
CA LEU A 110 12.08 2.00 -5.43
C LEU A 110 10.77 1.31 -5.04
N LEU A 111 9.60 1.87 -5.37
CA LEU A 111 8.32 1.30 -4.99
C LEU A 111 8.15 -0.06 -5.68
N ARG A 112 8.08 -1.13 -4.87
CA ARG A 112 7.84 -2.51 -5.31
C ARG A 112 6.44 -2.99 -4.96
N ILE A 113 5.88 -2.48 -3.86
CA ILE A 113 4.59 -2.93 -3.33
C ILE A 113 3.72 -1.71 -3.06
N LEU A 114 2.53 -1.69 -3.64
CA LEU A 114 1.48 -0.73 -3.35
C LEU A 114 0.25 -1.45 -2.79
N GLU A 115 -0.21 -1.05 -1.62
CA GLU A 115 -1.44 -1.56 -0.99
C GLU A 115 -2.41 -0.40 -0.79
N ILE A 116 -3.64 -0.53 -1.27
CA ILE A 116 -4.68 0.47 -1.10
C ILE A 116 -5.93 -0.21 -0.58
N THR A 117 -6.33 0.15 0.63
CA THR A 117 -7.64 -0.17 1.21
C THR A 117 -8.39 1.14 1.39
N ALA A 118 -9.23 1.50 0.42
CA ALA A 118 -9.93 2.78 0.43
C ALA A 118 -11.13 2.74 1.41
N LEU A 119 -11.28 3.78 2.23
CA LEU A 119 -12.51 4.03 2.97
C LEU A 119 -13.51 4.71 2.05
N GLU A 120 -14.68 4.10 1.92
CA GLU A 120 -15.74 4.61 1.08
C GLU A 120 -16.92 4.99 1.95
N THR A 121 -17.09 6.30 2.18
CA THR A 121 -18.24 6.83 2.91
C THR A 121 -19.43 6.96 1.94
N PRO A 122 -20.63 6.47 2.30
CA PRO A 122 -21.81 6.48 1.43
C PRO A 122 -22.18 7.88 0.92
N ASN A 123 -21.86 8.91 1.72
CA ASN A 123 -22.23 10.31 1.44
C ASN A 123 -21.17 11.10 0.64
N SER A 124 -20.07 10.47 0.24
CA SER A 124 -19.03 11.12 -0.58
C SER A 124 -19.40 11.25 -2.08
N GLN A 125 -20.70 11.12 -2.42
CA GLN A 125 -21.27 11.47 -3.72
C GLN A 125 -21.38 13.00 -3.94
N SER A 126 -20.98 13.83 -2.97
CA SER A 126 -21.06 15.29 -3.10
C SER A 126 -20.14 15.80 -4.20
N ARG A 127 -20.75 16.03 -5.37
CA ARG A 127 -20.55 17.13 -6.34
C ARG A 127 -19.13 17.69 -6.39
N HIS A 128 -18.48 17.47 -7.54
CA HIS A 128 -17.07 17.80 -7.85
C HIS A 128 -16.07 16.74 -7.37
N ASN A 129 -16.06 15.58 -8.04
CA ASN A 129 -14.84 14.78 -8.12
C ASN A 129 -13.91 15.49 -9.12
N PRO A 130 -12.82 16.16 -8.68
CA PRO A 130 -11.89 16.83 -9.60
C PRO A 130 -11.20 15.86 -10.59
N LEU A 131 -11.36 14.54 -10.41
CA LEU A 131 -10.81 13.47 -11.25
C LEU A 131 -11.76 12.98 -12.34
N ALA A 132 -12.99 13.48 -12.41
CA ALA A 132 -13.86 13.18 -13.55
C ALA A 132 -13.28 13.72 -14.87
N SER A 133 -12.41 14.74 -14.80
CA SER A 133 -11.86 15.45 -15.97
C SER A 133 -10.35 15.30 -16.20
N THR A 134 -9.57 14.81 -15.23
CA THR A 134 -8.09 14.80 -15.35
C THR A 134 -7.51 13.39 -15.39
N SER A 135 -6.83 13.09 -16.49
CA SER A 135 -6.04 11.87 -16.74
C SER A 135 -4.72 11.86 -15.96
N ILE A 136 -4.79 12.08 -14.64
CA ILE A 136 -3.60 12.06 -13.78
C ILE A 136 -3.25 10.61 -13.46
N SER A 137 -1.99 10.23 -13.73
CA SER A 137 -1.43 8.94 -13.32
C SER A 137 -1.08 9.00 -11.84
N LEU A 138 -1.71 8.16 -11.02
CA LEU A 138 -1.41 8.06 -9.60
C LEU A 138 -0.13 7.25 -9.41
N PHE A 139 0.79 7.78 -8.60
CA PHE A 139 2.13 7.21 -8.38
C PHE A 139 2.93 7.06 -9.68
N GLY A 140 2.77 8.02 -10.60
CA GLY A 140 3.53 8.08 -11.85
C GLY A 140 5.05 7.98 -11.59
N GLY A 141 5.74 7.16 -12.37
CA GLY A 141 7.18 6.92 -12.22
C GLY A 141 7.56 5.74 -11.32
N SER A 142 6.60 5.07 -10.67
CA SER A 142 6.82 3.81 -9.95
C SER A 142 6.86 2.59 -10.89
N ILE A 143 7.76 2.66 -11.89
CA ILE A 143 7.89 1.67 -12.96
C ILE A 143 8.21 0.26 -12.44
N ASP A 144 8.82 0.19 -11.26
CA ASP A 144 9.32 -1.03 -10.62
C ASP A 144 8.29 -1.68 -9.68
N THR A 145 7.05 -1.18 -9.65
CA THR A 145 5.98 -1.78 -8.83
C THR A 145 5.67 -3.19 -9.33
N GLU A 146 5.94 -4.19 -8.48
CA GLU A 146 5.76 -5.60 -8.78
C GLU A 146 4.45 -6.15 -8.21
N LYS A 147 3.98 -5.59 -7.10
CA LYS A 147 2.75 -6.05 -6.42
C LYS A 147 1.81 -4.89 -6.15
N PHE A 148 0.55 -5.09 -6.52
CA PHE A 148 -0.51 -4.11 -6.27
C PHE A 148 -1.72 -4.80 -5.64
N PHE A 149 -2.11 -4.32 -4.46
CA PHE A 149 -3.27 -4.79 -3.73
C PHE A 149 -4.28 -3.65 -3.67
N LEU A 150 -5.49 -3.87 -4.18
CA LEU A 150 -6.56 -2.89 -4.17
C LEU A 150 -7.78 -3.47 -3.48
N SER A 151 -8.23 -2.82 -2.41
CA SER A 151 -9.53 -3.04 -1.77
C SER A 151 -10.37 -1.77 -1.91
N SER A 152 -11.33 -1.77 -2.84
CA SER A 152 -12.19 -0.63 -3.15
C SER A 152 -13.47 -1.07 -3.86
N ARG A 153 -14.57 -0.33 -3.66
CA ARG A 153 -15.81 -0.44 -4.45
C ARG A 153 -15.76 0.45 -5.70
N ARG A 154 -14.89 1.47 -5.75
CA ARG A 154 -14.71 2.40 -6.88
C ARG A 154 -13.63 1.96 -7.87
N LEU A 155 -13.90 0.93 -8.67
CA LEU A 155 -12.91 0.40 -9.61
C LEU A 155 -12.55 1.31 -10.79
N HIS A 156 -13.34 2.36 -11.05
CA HIS A 156 -12.98 3.33 -12.09
C HIS A 156 -11.62 4.00 -11.82
N PHE A 157 -11.13 4.01 -10.56
CA PHE A 157 -9.80 4.50 -10.24
C PHE A 157 -8.66 3.65 -10.83
N LEU A 158 -8.91 2.40 -11.21
CA LEU A 158 -7.90 1.53 -11.84
C LEU A 158 -7.26 2.16 -13.08
N ARG A 159 -8.02 2.99 -13.83
CA ARG A 159 -7.53 3.68 -15.03
C ARG A 159 -6.37 4.65 -14.76
N HIS A 160 -6.16 5.04 -13.50
CA HIS A 160 -5.12 5.97 -13.10
C HIS A 160 -3.81 5.29 -12.70
N PHE A 161 -3.78 3.95 -12.66
CA PHE A 161 -2.58 3.19 -12.30
C PHE A 161 -1.95 2.57 -13.55
N VAL A 162 -0.65 2.81 -13.74
CA VAL A 162 0.13 2.24 -14.84
C VAL A 162 1.41 1.64 -14.28
N PHE A 163 1.45 0.31 -14.18
CA PHE A 163 2.55 -0.44 -13.60
C PHE A 163 3.08 -1.47 -14.62
N PRO A 164 4.03 -1.07 -15.50
CA PRO A 164 4.48 -1.93 -16.60
C PRO A 164 5.18 -3.21 -16.12
N ASN A 165 5.78 -3.19 -14.92
CA ASN A 165 6.45 -4.33 -14.32
C ASN A 165 5.58 -5.08 -13.29
N LEU A 166 4.26 -4.82 -13.25
CA LEU A 166 3.38 -5.47 -12.31
C LEU A 166 3.30 -6.98 -12.57
N THR A 167 3.49 -7.76 -11.52
CA THR A 167 3.55 -9.23 -11.57
C THR A 167 2.42 -9.88 -10.79
N THR A 168 2.01 -9.23 -9.69
CA THR A 168 0.95 -9.68 -8.81
C THR A 168 -0.08 -8.57 -8.64
N PHE A 169 -1.34 -8.89 -8.93
CA PHE A 169 -2.47 -8.01 -8.69
C PHE A 169 -3.51 -8.74 -7.84
N VAL A 170 -3.90 -8.11 -6.73
CA VAL A 170 -4.96 -8.62 -5.85
C VAL A 170 -6.04 -7.55 -5.75
N LEU A 171 -7.26 -7.91 -6.14
CA LEU A 171 -8.43 -7.06 -6.05
C LEU A 171 -9.41 -7.62 -5.03
N SER A 172 -9.81 -6.80 -4.07
CA SER A 172 -10.96 -7.05 -3.19
C SER A 172 -12.01 -5.96 -3.42
N SER A 173 -13.24 -6.33 -3.75
CA SER A 173 -14.28 -5.35 -4.06
C SER A 173 -15.64 -5.74 -3.49
N TYR A 174 -16.39 -4.72 -3.07
CA TYR A 174 -17.78 -4.82 -2.62
C TYR A 174 -18.62 -3.90 -3.52
N PRO A 175 -18.92 -4.30 -4.76
CA PRO A 175 -19.46 -3.40 -5.77
C PRO A 175 -20.82 -2.83 -5.34
N GLU A 176 -20.95 -1.50 -5.40
CA GLU A 176 -22.23 -0.81 -5.24
C GLU A 176 -22.74 -0.38 -6.62
N VAL A 177 -23.75 -1.12 -7.08
CA VAL A 177 -24.72 -0.83 -8.15
C VAL A 177 -24.25 -0.70 -9.60
N GLU A 178 -23.00 -0.32 -9.94
CA GLU A 178 -22.54 -0.35 -11.34
C GLU A 178 -21.06 -0.75 -11.44
N TRP A 179 -20.82 -2.05 -11.59
CA TRP A 179 -19.49 -2.61 -11.81
C TRP A 179 -19.21 -2.72 -13.31
N SER A 180 -18.28 -1.90 -13.83
CA SER A 180 -17.78 -2.06 -15.20
C SER A 180 -16.51 -2.89 -15.21
N ALA A 181 -16.61 -4.13 -15.70
CA ALA A 181 -15.47 -5.01 -15.94
C ALA A 181 -14.41 -4.38 -16.88
N SER A 182 -14.82 -3.41 -17.71
CA SER A 182 -13.95 -2.76 -18.68
C SER A 182 -12.73 -2.07 -18.03
N CYS A 183 -12.91 -1.40 -16.88
CA CYS A 183 -11.82 -0.74 -16.18
C CYS A 183 -10.77 -1.74 -15.71
N LEU A 184 -11.24 -2.86 -15.15
CA LEU A 184 -10.37 -3.96 -14.74
C LEU A 184 -9.64 -4.56 -15.94
N LEU A 185 -10.36 -4.91 -17.01
CA LEU A 185 -9.76 -5.49 -18.21
C LEU A 185 -8.71 -4.57 -18.86
N ASN A 186 -8.99 -3.26 -18.91
CA ASN A 186 -8.04 -2.29 -19.45
C ASN A 186 -6.77 -2.19 -18.58
N PHE A 187 -6.91 -2.22 -17.25
CA PHE A 187 -5.78 -2.26 -16.32
C PHE A 187 -4.96 -3.56 -16.46
N LEU A 188 -5.62 -4.71 -16.60
CA LEU A 188 -4.92 -5.98 -16.81
C LEU A 188 -4.16 -5.98 -18.15
N LYS A 189 -4.73 -5.40 -19.20
CA LYS A 189 -4.07 -5.26 -20.51
C LYS A 189 -2.86 -4.32 -20.49
N SER A 190 -2.85 -3.31 -19.62
CA SER A 190 -1.71 -2.38 -19.49
C SER A 190 -0.56 -2.95 -18.66
N SER A 191 -0.69 -4.16 -18.11
CA SER A 191 0.28 -4.82 -17.24
C SER A 191 0.84 -6.10 -17.91
N PRO A 192 1.74 -5.99 -18.89
CA PRO A 192 2.14 -7.13 -19.74
C PRO A 192 2.90 -8.23 -19.00
N LYS A 193 3.52 -7.92 -17.84
CA LYS A 193 4.25 -8.88 -17.00
C LYS A 193 3.39 -9.55 -15.93
N LEU A 194 2.08 -9.28 -15.93
CA LEU A 194 1.18 -9.76 -14.88
C LEU A 194 0.96 -11.26 -15.01
N TRP A 195 1.30 -12.02 -13.97
CA TRP A 195 1.15 -13.48 -13.93
C TRP A 195 0.21 -13.96 -12.83
N THR A 196 0.14 -13.26 -11.69
CA THR A 196 -0.78 -13.58 -10.59
C THR A 196 -1.88 -12.54 -10.55
N VAL A 197 -3.12 -13.01 -10.69
CA VAL A 197 -4.32 -12.19 -10.54
C VAL A 197 -5.26 -12.89 -9.57
N GLU A 198 -5.57 -12.22 -8.47
CA GLU A 198 -6.59 -12.66 -7.51
C GLU A 198 -7.70 -11.64 -7.45
N VAL A 199 -8.96 -12.09 -7.61
CA VAL A 199 -10.13 -11.21 -7.60
C VAL A 199 -11.15 -11.76 -6.62
N ASN A 200 -11.36 -11.02 -5.53
CA ASN A 200 -12.30 -11.31 -4.47
C ASN A 200 -13.46 -10.33 -4.54
N ILE A 201 -14.57 -10.74 -5.14
CA ILE A 201 -15.80 -9.93 -5.22
C ILE A 201 -16.76 -10.43 -4.17
N SER A 202 -17.14 -9.54 -3.25
CA SER A 202 -18.12 -9.81 -2.20
C SER A 202 -19.41 -9.07 -2.52
N ALA A 203 -20.49 -9.82 -2.77
CA ALA A 203 -21.83 -9.25 -2.98
C ALA A 203 -22.69 -9.45 -1.72
N LYS A 204 -23.46 -8.42 -1.34
CA LYS A 204 -24.55 -8.61 -0.38
C LYS A 204 -25.75 -9.15 -1.16
N ILE A 205 -25.96 -10.46 -1.09
CA ILE A 205 -27.18 -11.05 -1.63
C ILE A 205 -28.29 -10.80 -0.59
N GLU A 206 -29.16 -9.83 -0.86
CA GLU A 206 -30.42 -9.71 -0.13
C GLU A 206 -31.41 -10.73 -0.71
N LEU A 207 -31.22 -12.00 -0.34
CA LEU A 207 -32.27 -12.99 -0.49
C LEU A 207 -33.37 -12.60 0.49
N GLY A 208 -34.57 -12.29 0.00
CA GLY A 208 -35.74 -12.22 0.85
C GLY A 208 -35.86 -13.53 1.65
N GLY A 209 -35.37 -13.53 2.89
CA GLY A 209 -35.60 -14.59 3.87
C GLY A 209 -34.55 -15.69 4.08
N PHE A 210 -33.39 -15.77 3.40
CA PHE A 210 -32.43 -16.87 3.65
C PHE A 210 -30.93 -16.51 3.70
N ARG A 211 -30.22 -17.31 4.52
CA ARG A 211 -28.86 -17.19 5.08
C ARG A 211 -27.75 -16.93 4.03
N ARG A 212 -26.76 -16.09 4.42
CA ARG A 212 -25.51 -15.79 3.66
C ARG A 212 -24.76 -17.06 3.24
N GLU A 213 -24.46 -17.17 1.95
CA GLU A 213 -23.40 -18.03 1.42
C GLU A 213 -22.28 -17.18 0.78
N ARG A 214 -21.03 -17.61 0.98
CA ARG A 214 -19.82 -16.98 0.50
C ARG A 214 -19.39 -17.68 -0.79
N LEU A 215 -19.39 -16.97 -1.92
CA LEU A 215 -18.83 -17.50 -3.17
C LEU A 215 -17.30 -17.32 -3.16
N SER A 216 -16.59 -18.43 -3.36
CA SER A 216 -15.13 -18.50 -3.36
C SER A 216 -14.52 -18.40 -4.77
N SER A 217 -13.26 -17.98 -4.78
CA SER A 217 -12.38 -17.52 -5.87
C SER A 217 -12.18 -18.47 -7.06
N PHE A 218 -11.86 -17.88 -8.21
CA PHE A 218 -11.30 -18.57 -9.38
C PHE A 218 -9.80 -18.26 -9.51
N PRO A 219 -8.90 -19.25 -9.38
CA PRO A 219 -7.51 -19.09 -9.82
C PRO A 219 -7.45 -19.20 -11.36
N MET A 220 -7.00 -18.16 -12.04
CA MET A 220 -6.55 -18.27 -13.44
C MET A 220 -5.03 -18.49 -13.45
N SER A 221 -4.59 -19.75 -13.52
CA SER A 221 -3.21 -20.06 -13.91
C SER A 221 -3.13 -20.07 -15.43
N ARG A 222 -2.38 -19.14 -16.03
CA ARG A 222 -1.96 -19.30 -17.43
C ARG A 222 -0.83 -20.32 -17.48
N HIS A 223 -1.09 -21.47 -18.08
CA HIS A 223 -0.02 -22.38 -18.49
C HIS A 223 0.78 -21.71 -19.61
N SER A 224 2.07 -21.48 -19.37
CA SER A 224 3.02 -21.14 -20.43
C SER A 224 3.20 -22.38 -21.32
N PRO A 225 3.15 -22.25 -22.66
CA PRO A 225 3.63 -23.30 -23.53
C PRO A 225 5.16 -23.37 -23.39
N CYS A 226 5.68 -24.57 -23.09
CA CYS A 226 7.11 -24.84 -23.17
C CYS A 226 7.59 -24.59 -24.60
N ALA A 227 8.66 -23.81 -24.75
CA ALA A 227 9.50 -23.76 -25.93
C ALA A 227 10.89 -24.28 -25.55
#